data_AF-A0AAD6QHX4-F1
#
_entry.id   AF-A0AAD6QHX4-F1
#
_cell.length_a   1.000
_cell.length_b   1.000
_cell.length_c   1.000
_cell.angle_alpha   90.00
_cell.angle_beta   90.00
_cell.angle_gamma   90.00
#
_symmetry.space_group_name_H-M   'P 1'
#
loop_
_entity.id
_entity.type
_entity.pdbx_description
1 polymer ?
#
loop_
_entity_poly.entity_id
_entity_poly.type
_entity_poly.pdbx_seq_one_letter_code
_entity_poly.pdbx_strand_id
1 'polypeptide(L)' 'MVSKARIAANKICWSSGCYNFIILTAMDRAIYDGVHVISLFVVATAHAPQYDHDLIAIGAFSASQH' A
#
# COMPACT_ATOMS: atom_id res chain seq x y z
N MET A 1 -9.64 -15.72 7.01
CA MET A 1 -8.42 -16.29 6.38
C MET A 1 -8.84 -17.22 5.25
N VAL A 2 -8.20 -17.14 4.08
CA VAL A 2 -8.55 -17.93 2.89
C VAL A 2 -7.32 -18.70 2.42
N SER A 3 -7.35 -20.04 2.45
CA SER A 3 -6.20 -20.90 2.14
C SER A 3 -5.92 -21.09 0.64
N LYS A 4 -6.88 -20.74 -0.22
CA LYS A 4 -6.78 -20.86 -1.69
C LYS A 4 -6.51 -19.54 -2.43
N ALA A 5 -6.29 -18.45 -1.70
CA ALA A 5 -6.01 -17.15 -2.31
C ALA A 5 -4.61 -17.14 -2.95
N ARG A 6 -4.47 -16.48 -4.10
CA ARG A 6 -3.16 -16.18 -4.70
C ARG A 6 -2.57 -14.95 -4.03
N ILE A 7 -1.29 -15.01 -3.69
CA ILE A 7 -0.58 -13.93 -2.99
C ILE A 7 0.36 -13.24 -3.98
N ALA A 8 0.23 -11.92 -4.10
CA ALA A 8 1.24 -11.05 -4.69
C ALA A 8 1.96 -10.31 -3.56
N ALA A 9 3.28 -10.48 -3.46
CA ALA A 9 4.08 -9.91 -2.38
C ALA A 9 4.96 -8.77 -2.93
N ASN A 10 4.66 -7.53 -2.53
CA ASN A 10 5.45 -6.35 -2.88
C ASN A 10 6.30 -5.93 -1.68
N LYS A 11 7.63 -5.93 -1.84
CA LYS A 11 8.55 -5.48 -0.79
C LYS A 11 8.58 -3.96 -0.73
N ILE A 12 8.06 -3.40 0.36
CA ILE A 12 7.94 -1.95 0.59
C ILE A 12 8.81 -1.40 1.73
N CYS A 13 9.42 -2.29 2.52
CA CYS A 13 10.21 -1.92 3.70
C CYS A 13 11.61 -2.53 3.61
N TRP A 14 12.59 -1.77 4.08
CA TRP A 14 14.00 -2.17 4.21
C TRP A 14 14.49 -1.90 5.63
N SER A 15 15.74 -2.25 5.90
CA SER A 15 16.40 -1.93 7.17
C SER A 15 16.44 -0.43 7.47
N SER A 16 16.38 0.43 6.44
CA SER A 16 16.32 1.89 6.58
C SER A 16 14.90 2.44 6.81
N GLY A 17 13.87 1.60 6.77
CA GLY A 17 12.47 1.98 6.95
C GLY A 17 11.57 1.67 5.75
N CYS A 18 10.32 2.12 5.83
CA CYS A 18 9.32 2.04 4.78
C CYS A 18 9.07 3.45 4.24
N TYR A 19 9.24 3.64 2.94
CA TYR A 19 9.08 4.96 2.33
C TYR A 19 7.71 5.07 1.66
N ASN A 20 6.98 6.14 1.95
CA ASN A 20 5.62 6.35 1.44
C ASN A 20 5.54 6.29 -0.09
N PHE A 21 6.55 6.79 -0.80
CA PHE A 21 6.58 6.74 -2.27
C PHE A 21 6.65 5.29 -2.79
N ILE A 22 7.37 4.40 -2.10
CA ILE A 22 7.44 2.98 -2.49
C ILE A 22 6.11 2.28 -2.21
N ILE A 23 5.46 2.63 -1.10
CA ILE A 23 4.12 2.11 -0.79
C ILE A 23 3.13 2.50 -1.89
N LEU A 24 3.15 3.77 -2.33
CA LEU A 24 2.31 4.24 -3.42
C LEU A 24 2.59 3.48 -4.72
N THR A 25 3.86 3.34 -5.11
CA THR A 25 4.23 2.55 -6.31
C THR A 25 3.80 1.09 -6.20
N ALA A 26 3.86 0.49 -5.02
CA ALA A 26 3.40 -0.88 -4.79
C ALA A 26 1.87 -1.01 -4.87
N MET A 27 1.12 0.01 -4.43
CA MET A 27 -0.34 0.07 -4.61
C MET A 27 -0.70 0.20 -6.08
N ASP A 28 -0.07 1.12 -6.82
CA ASP A 28 -0.27 1.27 -8.28
C ASP A 28 0.00 -0.05 -9.00
N ARG A 29 1.07 -0.75 -8.61
CA ARG A 29 1.40 -2.05 -9.17
C ARG A 29 0.34 -3.11 -8.84
N ALA A 30 -0.16 -3.12 -7.61
CA ALA A 30 -1.22 -4.05 -7.19
C ALA A 30 -2.54 -3.81 -7.95
N ILE A 31 -2.90 -2.54 -8.20
CA ILE A 31 -4.05 -2.16 -9.02
C ILE A 31 -3.84 -2.66 -10.45
N TYR A 32 -2.66 -2.38 -11.04
CA TYR A 32 -2.32 -2.83 -12.40
C TYR A 32 -2.34 -4.35 -12.54
N ASP A 33 -1.84 -5.08 -11.55
CA ASP A 33 -1.82 -6.55 -11.53
C ASP A 33 -3.21 -7.16 -11.22
N GLY A 34 -4.25 -6.35 -10.97
CA GLY A 34 -5.62 -6.81 -10.73
C GLY A 34 -5.81 -7.49 -9.36
N VAL A 35 -5.08 -7.03 -8.34
CA VAL A 35 -5.20 -7.57 -6.98
C VAL A 35 -6.53 -7.15 -6.36
N HIS A 36 -7.31 -8.13 -5.91
CA HIS A 36 -8.65 -7.90 -5.36
C HIS A 36 -8.65 -7.29 -3.94
N VAL A 37 -7.62 -7.58 -3.14
CA VAL A 37 -7.51 -7.10 -1.75
C VAL A 37 -6.05 -6.78 -1.45
N ILE A 38 -5.78 -5.54 -1.05
CA ILE A 38 -4.46 -5.11 -0.58
C ILE A 38 -4.43 -5.21 0.95
N SER A 39 -3.47 -5.97 1.48
CA SER A 39 -3.18 -6.01 2.91
C SER A 39 -1.89 -5.23 3.16
N LEU A 40 -2.00 -4.11 3.88
CA LEU A 40 -0.87 -3.24 4.23
C LEU A 40 -0.78 -3.13 5.75
N PHE A 41 0.42 -3.35 6.29
CA PHE A 41 0.72 -3.12 7.69
C PHE A 41 1.97 -2.25 7.80
N VAL A 42 1.77 -0.99 8.19
CA VAL A 42 2.84 -0.01 8.41
C VAL A 42 2.45 0.87 9.60
N VAL A 43 3.46 1.37 10.32
CA VAL A 43 3.27 2.30 11.44
C VAL A 43 3.98 3.59 11.10
N ALA A 44 3.27 4.70 11.19
CA ALA A 44 3.87 6.02 11.04
C ALA A 44 4.80 6.31 12.23
N THR A 45 6.02 6.77 11.94
CA THR A 45 6.98 7.20 12.97
C THR A 45 6.72 8.62 13.47
N ALA A 46 5.79 9.33 12.83
CA ALA A 46 5.42 10.72 13.12
C ALA A 46 3.89 10.88 13.08
N HIS A 47 3.40 12.10 13.35
CA HIS A 47 1.99 12.41 13.18
C HIS A 47 1.52 12.14 11.76
N ALA A 48 0.33 11.56 11.62
CA ALA A 48 -0.30 11.35 10.33
C ALA A 48 -0.53 12.71 9.64
N PRO A 49 -0.10 12.90 8.38
CA PRO A 49 -0.40 14.09 7.62
C PRO A 49 -1.89 14.16 7.28
N GLN A 50 -2.33 15.30 6.76
CA GLN A 50 -3.67 15.42 6.17
C GLN A 50 -3.83 14.44 4.99
N TYR A 51 -5.05 13.98 4.72
CA TYR A 51 -5.31 12.91 3.75
C TYR A 51 -4.80 13.22 2.33
N ASP A 52 -4.81 14.48 1.93
CA ASP A 52 -4.30 15.00 0.66
C ASP A 52 -2.77 15.07 0.56
N HIS A 53 -2.09 14.91 1.71
CA HIS A 53 -0.63 14.82 1.81
C HIS A 53 -0.14 13.43 2.24
N ASP A 54 -1.05 12.50 2.54
CA ASP A 54 -0.74 11.11 2.86
C ASP A 54 -0.77 10.24 1.60
N LEU A 55 0.39 9.85 1.09
CA LEU A 55 0.48 8.98 -0.09
C LEU A 55 -0.19 7.61 0.13
N ILE A 56 -0.29 7.12 1.37
CA ILE A 56 -1.00 5.88 1.68
C ILE A 56 -2.50 6.09 1.50
N ALA A 57 -3.04 7.21 1.99
CA ALA A 57 -4.44 7.56 1.82
C ALA A 57 -4.80 7.79 0.34
N ILE A 58 -3.94 8.50 -0.40
CA ILE A 58 -4.11 8.75 -1.83
C ILE A 58 -4.09 7.43 -2.62
N GLY A 59 -3.12 6.56 -2.37
CA GLY A 59 -3.03 5.25 -3.03
C GLY A 59 -4.21 4.35 -2.69
N ALA A 60 -4.64 4.32 -1.43
CA ALA A 60 -5.80 3.55 -1.00
C ALA A 60 -7.10 4.06 -1.63
N PHE A 61 -7.26 5.39 -1.75
CA PHE A 61 -8.39 6.00 -2.45
C PHE A 61 -8.39 5.61 -3.92
N SER A 62 -7.25 5.70 -4.61
CA SER A 62 -7.11 5.28 -6.01
C SER A 62 -7.48 3.81 -6.21
N ALA A 63 -7.01 2.92 -5.31
CA ALA A 63 -7.35 1.50 -5.33
C ALA A 63 -8.84 1.22 -5.11
N SER A 64 -9.53 2.07 -4.33
CA SER A 64 -10.97 1.91 -4.07
C SER A 64 -11.88 2.34 -5.23
N GLN A 65 -11.34 3.11 -6.18
CA GLN A 65 -12.07 3.59 -7.36
C GLN A 65 -11.96 2.67 -8.57
N HIS A 66 -11.11 1.64 -8.51
CA HIS A 66 -10.90 0.64 -9.55
C HIS A 66 -11.59 -0.68 -9.19
#